data_AF-A0A2P7UT65-F1
#
_entry.id   AF-A0A2P7UT65-F1
#
_cell.length_a   1.000
_cell.length_b   1.000
_cell.length_c   1.000
_cell.angle_alpha   90.00
_cell.angle_beta   90.00
_cell.angle_gamma   90.00
#
_symmetry.space_group_name_H-M   'P 1'
#
loop_
_entity.id
_entity.type
_entity.pdbx_description
1 polymer ?
#
loop_
_entity_poly.entity_id
_entity_poly.type
_entity_poly.pdbx_seq_one_letter_code
_entity_poly.pdbx_strand_id
1 'polypeptide(L)'
;MEHKIITYYINGLSNHRLITKKIKKWVFGYALLSILWAFTSVVAFSNKLFWVLLLAFFLEGVGFFIINHRIKVLLRQVYNCRQNGLLWDDKELNNFKMKKLERILAKYKMDTDTEKLNKLAEVIGKEAENYKIGNYIGIGIIALLFVPIWSEFIGWIYSKSEDFSMAVLSMGIMIIVALLLWQFLWILKVVFEIFDGKSHKMKELALMIDRICLKK
;
A
#
# COMPACT_ATOMS: atom_id res chain seq x y z
N MET A 1 27.89 -11.77 2.28
CA MET A 1 27.86 -10.31 1.99
C MET A 1 26.47 -9.89 1.53
N GLU A 2 25.90 -10.62 0.58
CA GLU A 2 24.54 -10.50 0.05
C GLU A 2 23.47 -10.38 1.15
N HIS A 3 23.51 -11.28 2.14
CA HIS A 3 22.61 -11.23 3.30
C HIS A 3 22.71 -9.90 4.09
N LYS A 4 23.89 -9.27 4.17
CA LYS A 4 24.05 -7.97 4.85
C LYS A 4 23.40 -6.82 4.05
N ILE A 5 23.46 -6.87 2.72
CA ILE A 5 22.81 -5.89 1.83
C ILE A 5 21.29 -6.04 1.90
N ILE A 6 20.80 -7.28 1.81
CA ILE A 6 19.37 -7.61 1.95
C ILE A 6 18.85 -7.15 3.31
N THR A 7 19.55 -7.49 4.39
CA THR A 7 19.17 -7.08 5.76
C THR A 7 19.16 -5.58 5.90
N TYR A 8 20.15 -4.88 5.35
CA TYR A 8 20.20 -3.42 5.39
C TYR A 8 19.00 -2.80 4.65
N TYR A 9 18.66 -3.31 3.47
CA TYR A 9 17.53 -2.79 2.70
C TYR A 9 16.20 -3.01 3.44
N ILE A 10 15.92 -4.27 3.81
CA ILE A 10 14.66 -4.64 4.45
C ILE A 10 14.47 -3.88 5.77
N ASN A 11 15.53 -3.75 6.56
CA ASN A 11 15.46 -3.14 7.89
C ASN A 11 15.78 -1.65 7.93
N GLY A 12 16.30 -1.05 6.86
CA GLY A 12 16.80 0.33 6.87
C GLY A 12 16.22 1.25 5.80
N LEU A 13 15.86 0.70 4.63
CA LEU A 13 15.43 1.49 3.46
C LEU A 13 14.00 1.20 2.99
N SER A 14 13.35 0.19 3.56
CA SER A 14 11.95 -0.11 3.24
C SER A 14 11.02 1.05 3.59
N ASN A 15 9.97 1.24 2.77
CA ASN A 15 8.94 2.26 3.01
C ASN A 15 8.35 2.16 4.42
N HIS A 16 8.16 0.94 4.93
CA HIS A 16 7.68 0.74 6.28
C HIS A 16 8.60 1.34 7.35
N ARG A 17 9.91 1.11 7.25
CA ARG A 17 10.89 1.63 8.23
C ARG A 17 10.98 3.15 8.15
N LEU A 18 10.96 3.70 6.94
CA LEU A 18 11.12 5.13 6.70
C LEU A 18 9.86 5.93 7.08
N ILE A 19 8.68 5.37 6.81
CA ILE A 19 7.40 6.08 6.88
C ILE A 19 6.47 5.42 7.90
N THR A 20 5.98 4.19 7.62
CA THR A 20 4.90 3.54 8.39
C THR A 20 5.23 3.47 9.88
N LYS A 21 6.45 3.07 10.26
CA LYS A 21 6.85 2.93 11.67
C LYS A 21 6.66 4.24 12.46
N LYS A 22 6.86 5.39 11.81
CA LYS A 22 6.80 6.71 12.45
C LYS A 22 5.39 7.29 12.51
N ILE A 23 4.51 6.89 11.59
CA ILE A 23 3.12 7.36 11.52
C ILE A 23 2.11 6.29 11.96
N LYS A 24 2.57 5.13 12.45
CA LYS A 24 1.73 3.95 12.74
C LYS A 24 0.47 4.30 13.52
N LYS A 25 0.57 5.15 14.54
CA LYS A 25 -0.57 5.57 15.37
C LYS A 25 -1.62 6.34 14.55
N TRP A 26 -1.19 7.24 13.68
CA TRP A 26 -2.08 8.03 12.82
C TRP A 26 -2.77 7.16 11.78
N VAL A 27 -2.02 6.27 11.13
CA VAL A 27 -2.61 5.39 10.11
C VAL A 27 -3.53 4.35 10.75
N PHE A 28 -3.19 3.83 11.94
CA PHE A 28 -4.08 2.95 12.69
C PHE A 28 -5.34 3.66 13.18
N GLY A 29 -5.22 4.90 13.68
CA GLY A 29 -6.37 5.71 14.06
C GLY A 29 -7.31 6.00 12.89
N TYR A 30 -6.75 6.33 11.72
CA TYR A 30 -7.52 6.47 10.50
C TYR A 30 -8.16 5.16 10.05
N ALA A 31 -7.45 4.03 10.12
CA ALA A 31 -8.01 2.70 9.84
C ALA A 31 -9.25 2.39 10.68
N LEU A 32 -9.18 2.66 11.99
CA LEU A 32 -10.31 2.48 12.89
C LEU A 32 -11.47 3.42 12.54
N LEU A 33 -11.15 4.67 12.19
CA LEU A 33 -12.14 5.65 11.75
C LEU A 33 -12.83 5.19 10.45
N SER A 34 -12.09 4.72 9.46
CA SER A 34 -12.62 4.20 8.19
C SER A 34 -13.56 3.00 8.41
N ILE A 35 -13.21 2.10 9.33
CA ILE A 35 -14.08 0.96 9.70
C ILE A 35 -15.37 1.48 10.34
N LEU A 36 -15.28 2.41 11.28
CA LEU A 36 -16.46 3.01 11.92
C LEU A 36 -17.36 3.68 10.87
N TRP A 37 -16.76 4.43 9.93
CA TRP A 37 -17.49 5.05 8.82
C TRP A 37 -18.16 4.04 7.91
N ALA A 38 -17.50 2.92 7.61
CA ALA A 38 -18.11 1.84 6.84
C ALA A 38 -19.36 1.27 7.53
N PHE A 39 -19.31 1.02 8.84
CA PHE A 39 -20.47 0.57 9.61
C PHE A 39 -21.60 1.61 9.61
N THR A 40 -21.29 2.88 9.88
CA THR A 40 -22.30 3.95 9.85
C THR A 40 -22.92 4.13 8.47
N SER A 41 -22.16 3.90 7.40
CA SER A 41 -22.64 3.97 6.02
C SER A 41 -23.67 2.89 5.72
N VAL A 42 -23.46 1.66 6.20
CA VAL A 42 -24.46 0.58 6.06
C VAL A 42 -25.77 0.95 6.76
N VAL A 43 -25.70 1.45 8.00
CA VAL A 43 -26.88 1.85 8.77
C VAL A 43 -27.59 3.05 8.14
N ALA A 44 -26.83 4.06 7.72
CA ALA A 44 -27.36 5.24 7.05
C ALA A 44 -28.09 4.87 5.75
N PHE A 45 -27.54 3.92 5.00
CA PHE A 45 -28.17 3.40 3.80
C PHE A 45 -29.51 2.72 4.10
N SER A 46 -29.56 1.82 5.09
CA SER A 46 -30.81 1.14 5.48
C SER A 46 -31.92 2.12 5.88
N ASN A 47 -31.54 3.29 6.41
CA ASN A 47 -32.48 4.34 6.83
C ASN A 47 -32.69 5.45 5.80
N LYS A 48 -32.20 5.29 4.55
CA LYS A 48 -32.29 6.30 3.46
C LYS A 48 -31.69 7.67 3.83
N LEU A 49 -30.69 7.70 4.71
CA LEU A 49 -30.00 8.90 5.17
C LEU A 49 -28.82 9.29 4.26
N PHE A 50 -29.11 9.62 3.00
CA PHE A 50 -28.10 9.85 1.96
C PHE A 50 -27.08 10.96 2.28
N TRP A 51 -27.49 12.01 3.00
CA TRP A 51 -26.59 13.08 3.41
C TRP A 51 -25.46 12.60 4.34
N VAL A 52 -25.73 11.56 5.14
CA VAL A 52 -24.72 10.95 6.02
C VAL A 52 -23.66 10.21 5.20
N LEU A 53 -24.05 9.58 4.09
CA LEU A 53 -23.12 8.92 3.17
C LEU A 53 -22.19 9.93 2.48
N LEU A 54 -22.73 11.05 2.02
CA LEU A 54 -21.95 12.14 1.42
C LEU A 54 -20.96 12.73 2.42
N LEU A 55 -21.41 12.95 3.67
CA LEU A 55 -20.56 13.44 4.74
C LEU A 55 -19.45 12.45 5.09
N ALA A 56 -19.78 11.16 5.21
CA ALA A 56 -18.80 10.10 5.48
C ALA A 56 -17.72 10.06 4.38
N PHE A 57 -18.12 10.10 3.11
CA PHE A 57 -17.20 10.12 1.98
C PHE A 57 -16.28 11.36 1.99
N PHE A 58 -16.85 12.53 2.27
CA PHE A 58 -16.07 13.77 2.38
C PHE A 58 -15.05 13.70 3.51
N LEU A 59 -15.46 13.27 4.70
CA LEU A 59 -14.58 13.13 5.87
C LEU A 59 -13.47 12.10 5.64
N GLU A 60 -13.78 11.00 4.94
CA GLU A 60 -12.82 9.97 4.57
C GLU A 60 -11.74 10.55 3.64
N GLY A 61 -12.15 11.30 2.61
CA GLY A 61 -11.24 12.02 1.72
C GLY A 61 -10.33 12.98 2.47
N VAL A 62 -10.89 13.79 3.38
CA VAL A 62 -10.13 14.71 4.23
C VAL A 62 -9.10 13.95 5.08
N GLY A 63 -9.50 12.83 5.70
CA GLY A 63 -8.61 11.97 6.49
C GLY A 63 -7.43 11.44 5.69
N PHE A 64 -7.69 10.95 4.47
CA PHE A 64 -6.66 10.52 3.53
C PHE A 64 -5.66 11.64 3.21
N PHE A 65 -6.15 12.84 2.89
CA PHE A 65 -5.30 14.00 2.61
C PHE A 65 -4.46 14.41 3.82
N ILE A 66 -5.02 14.36 5.04
CA ILE A 66 -4.28 14.65 6.28
C ILE A 66 -3.13 13.66 6.46
N ILE A 67 -3.36 12.36 6.30
CA ILE A 67 -2.30 11.34 6.40
C ILE A 67 -1.23 11.57 5.35
N ASN A 68 -1.64 11.74 4.09
CA ASN A 68 -0.72 11.97 3.00
C ASN A 68 0.13 13.24 3.24
N HIS A 69 -0.47 14.33 3.71
CA HIS A 69 0.25 15.54 4.08
C HIS A 69 1.24 15.31 5.22
N ARG A 70 0.83 14.60 6.28
CA ARG A 70 1.72 14.23 7.40
C ARG A 70 2.92 13.41 6.93
N ILE A 71 2.73 12.48 6.00
CA ILE A 71 3.83 11.71 5.40
C ILE A 71 4.80 12.64 4.66
N LYS A 72 4.28 13.54 3.82
CA LYS A 72 5.12 14.50 3.08
C LYS A 72 5.93 15.40 4.02
N VAL A 73 5.32 15.89 5.10
CA VAL A 73 6.01 16.68 6.13
C VAL A 73 7.12 15.86 6.78
N LEU A 74 6.85 14.61 7.15
CA LEU A 74 7.84 13.70 7.72
C LEU A 74 9.01 13.45 6.77
N LEU A 75 8.71 13.20 5.49
CA LEU A 75 9.73 12.98 4.46
C LEU A 75 10.62 14.20 4.27
N ARG A 76 10.04 15.40 4.31
CA ARG A 76 10.78 16.66 4.23
C ARG A 76 11.64 16.89 5.46
N GLN A 77 11.09 16.73 6.68
CA GLN A 77 11.81 17.06 7.91
C GLN A 77 12.93 16.07 8.24
N VAL A 78 12.70 14.77 8.02
CA VAL A 78 13.65 13.73 8.43
C VAL A 78 14.65 13.40 7.32
N TYR A 79 14.19 13.35 6.07
CA TYR A 79 14.98 12.84 4.94
C TYR A 79 15.34 13.93 3.91
N ASN A 80 14.86 15.16 4.12
CA ASN A 80 15.01 16.28 3.19
C ASN A 80 14.51 15.96 1.77
N CYS A 81 13.48 15.11 1.65
CA CYS A 81 12.83 14.80 0.38
C CYS A 81 11.61 15.71 0.19
N ARG A 82 11.65 16.59 -0.81
CA ARG A 82 10.54 17.43 -1.25
C ARG A 82 9.64 16.62 -2.18
N GLN A 83 8.45 16.31 -1.69
CA GLN A 83 7.41 15.65 -2.47
C GLN A 83 6.64 16.71 -3.26
N ASN A 84 6.63 16.63 -4.59
CA ASN A 84 5.94 17.58 -5.47
C ASN A 84 4.64 16.99 -6.05
N GLY A 85 4.50 15.66 -6.05
CA GLY A 85 3.28 14.98 -6.50
C GLY A 85 2.09 15.08 -5.53
N LEU A 86 0.92 14.59 -5.97
CA LEU A 86 -0.29 14.50 -5.14
C LEU A 86 -0.13 13.47 -4.01
N LEU A 87 0.49 12.33 -4.29
CA LEU A 87 0.82 11.30 -3.30
C LEU A 87 2.22 11.50 -2.71
N TRP A 88 2.48 10.84 -1.59
CA TRP A 88 3.78 10.87 -0.92
C TRP A 88 4.85 9.99 -1.58
N ASP A 89 4.45 9.05 -2.42
CA ASP A 89 5.36 8.17 -3.17
C ASP A 89 5.81 8.88 -4.45
N ASP A 90 6.92 9.62 -4.36
CA ASP A 90 7.49 10.40 -5.46
C ASP A 90 8.91 9.95 -5.82
N LYS A 91 9.39 10.40 -6.98
CA LYS A 91 10.73 10.17 -7.51
C LYS A 91 11.82 10.57 -6.52
N GLU A 92 11.62 11.62 -5.72
CA GLU A 92 12.61 12.05 -4.73
C GLU A 92 12.88 11.01 -3.64
N LEU A 93 11.85 10.34 -3.13
CA LEU A 93 12.02 9.27 -2.14
C LEU A 93 12.78 8.09 -2.75
N ASN A 94 12.44 7.72 -3.98
CA ASN A 94 13.15 6.66 -4.71
C ASN A 94 14.61 7.03 -4.98
N ASN A 95 14.90 8.28 -5.35
CA ASN A 95 16.27 8.77 -5.52
C ASN A 95 17.06 8.75 -4.20
N PHE A 96 16.42 9.10 -3.08
CA PHE A 96 17.03 8.98 -1.75
C PHE A 96 17.41 7.54 -1.43
N LYS A 97 16.49 6.58 -1.66
CA LYS A 97 16.75 5.15 -1.45
C LYS A 97 17.90 4.65 -2.32
N MET A 98 17.88 4.99 -3.61
CA MET A 98 18.92 4.64 -4.59
C MET A 98 20.30 5.16 -4.15
N LYS A 99 20.41 6.44 -3.78
CA LYS A 99 21.69 7.02 -3.30
C LYS A 99 22.21 6.32 -2.04
N LYS A 100 21.34 5.92 -1.13
CA LYS A 100 21.73 5.17 0.08
C LYS A 100 22.19 3.75 -0.26
N LEU A 101 21.53 3.09 -1.21
CA LEU A 101 21.91 1.77 -1.69
C LEU A 101 23.27 1.80 -2.41
N GLU A 102 23.48 2.76 -3.31
CA GLU A 102 24.76 2.98 -4.02
C GLU A 102 25.94 3.15 -3.03
N ARG A 103 25.77 3.97 -1.98
CA ARG A 103 26.82 4.15 -0.95
C ARG A 103 27.20 2.85 -0.24
N ILE A 104 26.25 1.93 -0.10
CA ILE A 104 26.50 0.67 0.59
C ILE A 104 27.14 -0.34 -0.33
N LEU A 105 26.72 -0.39 -1.58
CA LEU A 105 27.39 -1.17 -2.61
C LEU A 105 28.85 -0.72 -2.76
N ALA A 106 29.11 0.59 -2.77
CA ALA A 106 30.47 1.15 -2.78
C ALA A 106 31.26 0.78 -1.51
N LYS A 107 30.64 0.84 -0.32
CA LYS A 107 31.28 0.38 0.93
C LYS A 107 31.71 -1.09 0.86
N TYR A 108 30.99 -1.92 0.13
CA TYR A 108 31.31 -3.33 -0.09
C TYR A 108 32.13 -3.58 -1.36
N LYS A 109 32.61 -2.54 -2.06
CA LYS A 109 33.37 -2.61 -3.31
C LYS A 109 32.64 -3.41 -4.40
N MET A 110 31.32 -3.32 -4.43
CA MET A 110 30.44 -3.97 -5.42
C MET A 110 29.92 -2.98 -6.47
N ASP A 111 30.14 -1.68 -6.30
CA ASP A 111 29.62 -0.68 -7.20
C ASP A 111 30.23 -0.78 -8.60
N THR A 112 31.51 -1.09 -8.75
CA THR A 112 32.20 -1.13 -10.05
C THR A 112 32.05 -2.42 -10.85
N ASP A 113 31.50 -3.48 -10.26
CA ASP A 113 31.44 -4.81 -10.87
C ASP A 113 30.01 -5.15 -11.29
N THR A 114 29.69 -4.85 -12.56
CA THR A 114 28.36 -5.05 -13.15
C THR A 114 27.93 -6.51 -13.17
N GLU A 115 28.87 -7.44 -13.37
CA GLU A 115 28.59 -8.88 -13.35
C GLU A 115 28.17 -9.33 -11.94
N LYS A 116 28.88 -8.88 -10.89
CA LYS A 116 28.48 -9.14 -9.50
C LYS A 116 27.15 -8.50 -9.13
N LEU A 117 26.85 -7.31 -9.64
CA LEU A 117 25.56 -6.65 -9.39
C LEU A 117 24.39 -7.41 -10.05
N ASN A 118 24.56 -7.84 -11.29
CA ASN A 118 23.56 -8.66 -12.00
C ASN A 118 23.33 -9.99 -11.29
N LYS A 119 24.41 -10.67 -10.88
CA LYS A 119 24.31 -11.92 -10.12
C LYS A 119 23.60 -11.71 -8.78
N LEU A 120 23.89 -10.61 -8.09
CA LEU A 120 23.22 -10.25 -6.84
C LEU A 120 21.73 -9.99 -7.06
N ALA A 121 21.35 -9.25 -8.10
CA ALA A 121 19.95 -9.00 -8.44
C ALA A 121 19.21 -10.30 -8.79
N GLU A 122 19.85 -11.20 -9.55
CA GLU A 122 19.28 -12.51 -9.90
C GLU A 122 19.06 -13.39 -8.66
N VAL A 123 20.05 -13.48 -7.77
CA VAL A 123 19.95 -14.25 -6.52
C VAL A 123 18.84 -13.70 -5.64
N ILE A 124 18.76 -12.37 -5.47
CA ILE A 124 17.70 -11.72 -4.69
C ILE A 124 16.32 -11.94 -5.35
N GLY A 125 16.25 -11.88 -6.68
CA GLY A 125 15.03 -12.13 -7.45
C GLY A 125 14.52 -13.54 -7.26
N LYS A 126 15.39 -14.56 -7.39
CA LYS A 126 15.08 -15.97 -7.12
C LYS A 126 14.65 -16.19 -5.68
N GLU A 127 15.36 -15.62 -4.73
CA GLU A 127 15.01 -15.73 -3.32
C GLU A 127 13.66 -15.06 -3.00
N ALA A 128 13.32 -13.94 -3.67
CA ALA A 128 12.02 -13.31 -3.57
C ALA A 128 10.87 -14.22 -4.04
N GLU A 129 11.11 -15.09 -5.04
CA GLU A 129 10.10 -16.03 -5.54
C GLU A 129 9.72 -17.07 -4.50
N ASN A 130 10.69 -17.53 -3.70
CA ASN A 130 10.44 -18.49 -2.62
C ASN A 130 9.47 -17.94 -1.55
N TYR A 131 9.44 -16.62 -1.37
CA TYR A 131 8.53 -15.97 -0.43
C TYR A 131 7.18 -15.57 -1.04
N LYS A 132 6.93 -15.78 -2.35
CA LYS A 132 5.65 -15.44 -3.00
C LYS A 132 4.47 -16.23 -2.45
N ILE A 133 4.69 -17.52 -2.15
CA ILE A 133 3.61 -18.46 -1.81
C ILE A 133 2.85 -18.00 -0.56
N GLY A 134 3.56 -17.53 0.47
CA GLY A 134 2.94 -17.00 1.68
C GLY A 134 2.02 -15.80 1.43
N ASN A 135 2.39 -14.90 0.51
CA ASN A 135 1.56 -13.75 0.16
C ASN A 135 0.29 -14.16 -0.60
N TYR A 136 0.36 -15.15 -1.50
CA TYR A 136 -0.80 -15.63 -2.25
C TYR A 136 -1.80 -16.38 -1.38
N ILE A 137 -1.35 -17.09 -0.34
CA ILE A 137 -2.23 -17.75 0.62
C ILE A 137 -3.09 -16.71 1.36
N GLY A 138 -2.50 -15.61 1.81
CA GLY A 138 -3.25 -14.53 2.47
C GLY A 138 -4.29 -13.88 1.56
N ILE A 139 -3.92 -13.59 0.31
CA ILE A 139 -4.85 -13.09 -0.71
C ILE A 139 -5.97 -14.10 -0.98
N GLY A 140 -5.61 -15.38 -1.09
CA GLY A 140 -6.55 -16.47 -1.34
C GLY A 140 -7.58 -16.62 -0.22
N ILE A 141 -7.16 -16.55 1.04
CA ILE A 141 -8.06 -16.59 2.20
C ILE A 141 -9.01 -15.38 2.18
N ILE A 142 -8.50 -14.18 1.93
CA ILE A 142 -9.33 -12.98 1.83
C ILE A 142 -10.35 -13.14 0.69
N ALA A 143 -9.92 -13.57 -0.49
CA ALA A 143 -10.80 -13.77 -1.64
C ALA A 143 -11.87 -14.83 -1.35
N LEU A 144 -11.50 -15.94 -0.72
CA LEU A 144 -12.42 -17.02 -0.38
C LEU A 144 -13.52 -16.58 0.61
N LEU A 145 -13.20 -15.66 1.52
CA LEU A 145 -14.18 -15.08 2.45
C LEU A 145 -14.99 -13.95 1.78
N PHE A 146 -14.34 -13.09 0.99
CA PHE A 146 -14.98 -11.90 0.44
C PHE A 146 -15.87 -12.19 -0.77
N VAL A 147 -15.48 -13.10 -1.66
CA VAL A 147 -16.23 -13.36 -2.89
C VAL A 147 -17.66 -13.84 -2.61
N PRO A 148 -17.90 -14.80 -1.69
CA PRO A 148 -19.26 -15.21 -1.33
C PRO A 148 -20.08 -14.07 -0.72
N ILE A 149 -19.48 -13.31 0.21
CA ILE A 149 -20.14 -12.17 0.86
C ILE A 149 -20.52 -11.11 -0.18
N TRP A 150 -19.63 -10.84 -1.13
CA TRP A 150 -19.87 -9.90 -2.22
C TRP A 150 -20.96 -10.37 -3.16
N SER A 151 -20.98 -11.66 -3.51
CA SER A 151 -22.00 -12.26 -4.37
C SER A 151 -23.40 -12.20 -3.72
N GLU A 152 -23.51 -12.54 -2.44
CA GLU A 152 -24.77 -12.43 -1.68
C GLU A 152 -25.23 -10.98 -1.54
N PHE A 153 -24.30 -10.05 -1.29
CA PHE A 153 -24.62 -8.62 -1.22
C PHE A 153 -25.16 -8.09 -2.56
N ILE A 154 -24.54 -8.48 -3.68
CA ILE A 154 -25.03 -8.15 -5.03
C ILE A 154 -26.42 -8.75 -5.24
N GLY A 155 -26.61 -10.03 -4.94
CA GLY A 155 -27.90 -10.71 -5.10
C GLY A 155 -29.01 -10.03 -4.28
N TRP A 156 -28.71 -9.68 -3.03
CA TRP A 156 -29.63 -8.96 -2.15
C TRP A 156 -30.01 -7.59 -2.72
N ILE A 157 -29.02 -6.81 -3.17
CA ILE A 157 -29.26 -5.51 -3.80
C ILE A 157 -30.17 -5.63 -5.02
N TYR A 158 -29.86 -6.54 -5.96
CA TYR A 158 -30.65 -6.72 -7.18
C TYR A 158 -32.07 -7.19 -6.89
N SER A 159 -32.26 -8.04 -5.89
CA SER A 159 -33.60 -8.51 -5.47
C SER A 159 -34.47 -7.42 -4.84
N LYS A 160 -33.88 -6.32 -4.39
CA LYS A 160 -34.56 -5.19 -3.73
C LYS A 160 -34.74 -3.97 -4.63
N SER A 161 -34.05 -3.90 -5.76
CA SER A 161 -34.22 -2.84 -6.75
C SER A 161 -35.46 -3.09 -7.60
N GLU A 162 -36.58 -2.48 -7.20
CA GLU A 162 -37.87 -2.61 -7.88
C GLU A 162 -37.99 -1.71 -9.14
N ASP A 163 -37.19 -0.64 -9.24
CA ASP A 163 -37.21 0.33 -10.35
C ASP A 163 -35.81 0.77 -10.78
N PHE A 164 -35.69 1.29 -12.02
CA PHE A 164 -34.43 1.77 -12.61
C PHE A 164 -33.69 2.79 -11.73
N SER A 165 -34.43 3.70 -11.10
CA SER A 165 -33.86 4.67 -10.16
C SER A 165 -33.21 4.02 -8.94
N MET A 166 -33.80 2.93 -8.41
CA MET A 166 -33.16 2.15 -7.34
C MET A 166 -31.94 1.39 -7.85
N ALA A 167 -31.97 0.84 -9.06
CA ALA A 167 -30.83 0.13 -9.66
C ALA A 167 -29.60 1.04 -9.82
N VAL A 168 -29.79 2.28 -10.29
CA VAL A 168 -28.72 3.29 -10.40
C VAL A 168 -28.15 3.65 -9.02
N LEU A 169 -29.02 3.80 -8.02
CA LEU A 169 -28.63 4.14 -6.64
C LEU A 169 -27.81 3.00 -6.01
N SER A 170 -28.29 1.78 -6.18
CA SER A 170 -27.63 0.53 -5.80
C SER A 170 -26.24 0.38 -6.41
N MET A 171 -26.09 0.71 -7.69
CA MET A 171 -24.80 0.68 -8.38
C MET A 171 -23.83 1.75 -7.84
N GLY A 172 -24.31 2.95 -7.53
CA GLY A 172 -23.53 3.98 -6.85
C GLY A 172 -22.99 3.52 -5.49
N ILE A 173 -23.80 2.78 -4.74
CA ILE A 173 -23.39 2.22 -3.44
C ILE A 173 -22.35 1.12 -3.61
N MET A 174 -22.49 0.24 -4.60
CA MET A 174 -21.45 -0.76 -4.90
C MET A 174 -20.10 -0.10 -5.17
N ILE A 175 -20.10 1.03 -5.90
CA ILE A 175 -18.88 1.80 -6.16
C ILE A 175 -18.31 2.36 -4.85
N ILE A 176 -19.15 2.93 -3.98
CA ILE A 176 -18.71 3.46 -2.67
C ILE A 176 -18.10 2.34 -1.80
N VAL A 177 -18.77 1.19 -1.70
CA VAL A 177 -18.26 0.05 -0.92
C VAL A 177 -16.95 -0.48 -1.51
N ALA A 178 -16.85 -0.59 -2.84
CA ALA A 178 -15.61 -1.00 -3.50
C ALA A 178 -14.46 -0.02 -3.22
N LEU A 179 -14.72 1.29 -3.20
CA LEU A 179 -13.74 2.32 -2.84
C LEU A 179 -13.30 2.21 -1.37
N LEU A 180 -14.24 1.98 -0.46
CA LEU A 180 -13.94 1.76 0.97
C LEU A 180 -13.10 0.49 1.18
N LEU A 181 -13.42 -0.59 0.46
CA LEU A 181 -12.63 -1.83 0.50
C LEU A 181 -11.23 -1.63 -0.09
N TRP A 182 -11.12 -0.92 -1.21
CA TRP A 182 -9.83 -0.56 -1.80
C TRP A 182 -8.98 0.23 -0.81
N GLN A 183 -9.55 1.23 -0.14
CA GLN A 183 -8.88 2.01 0.89
C GLN A 183 -8.47 1.14 2.08
N PHE A 184 -9.35 0.27 2.55
CA PHE A 184 -9.05 -0.67 3.63
C PHE A 184 -7.87 -1.58 3.27
N LEU A 185 -7.85 -2.15 2.07
CA LEU A 185 -6.73 -2.96 1.57
C LEU A 185 -5.43 -2.13 1.47
N TRP A 186 -5.52 -0.88 1.03
CA TRP A 186 -4.38 0.04 1.00
C TRP A 186 -3.84 0.31 2.40
N ILE A 187 -4.70 0.56 3.37
CA ILE A 187 -4.33 0.73 4.78
C ILE A 187 -3.70 -0.56 5.32
N LEU A 188 -4.26 -1.73 5.05
CA LEU A 188 -3.67 -3.02 5.46
C LEU A 188 -2.27 -3.20 4.87
N LYS A 189 -2.09 -2.86 3.60
CA LYS A 189 -0.78 -2.87 2.94
C LYS A 189 0.21 -1.92 3.62
N VAL A 190 -0.21 -0.68 3.92
CA VAL A 190 0.64 0.35 4.53
C VAL A 190 0.98 0.04 5.98
N VAL A 191 0.01 -0.39 6.80
CA VAL A 191 0.13 -0.54 8.26
C VAL A 191 0.72 -1.87 8.66
N PHE A 192 0.21 -2.95 8.09
CA PHE A 192 0.47 -4.29 8.61
C PHE A 192 1.51 -5.06 7.80
N GLU A 193 2.05 -4.49 6.72
CA GLU A 193 2.91 -5.21 5.77
C GLU A 193 2.31 -6.53 5.27
N ILE A 194 1.00 -6.78 5.48
CA ILE A 194 0.34 -8.06 5.19
C ILE A 194 0.51 -8.43 3.71
N PHE A 195 0.58 -7.41 2.84
CA PHE A 195 0.84 -7.55 1.41
C PHE A 195 2.25 -7.12 1.01
N ASP A 196 2.99 -6.46 1.91
CA ASP A 196 4.37 -5.97 1.70
C ASP A 196 5.38 -7.00 2.22
N GLY A 197 5.10 -8.27 1.88
CA GLY A 197 5.88 -9.42 2.32
C GLY A 197 7.34 -9.31 1.89
N LYS A 198 8.20 -10.08 2.56
CA LYS A 198 9.64 -10.17 2.27
C LYS A 198 9.95 -10.28 0.76
N SER A 199 9.09 -10.99 0.02
CA SER A 199 9.11 -11.07 -1.45
C SER A 199 9.06 -9.70 -2.16
N HIS A 200 8.13 -8.81 -1.79
CA HIS A 200 7.99 -7.50 -2.46
C HIS A 200 9.21 -6.61 -2.20
N LYS A 201 9.68 -6.57 -0.94
CA LYS A 201 10.89 -5.82 -0.57
C LYS A 201 12.13 -6.34 -1.29
N MET A 202 12.26 -7.66 -1.43
CA MET A 202 13.37 -8.26 -2.19
C MET A 202 13.28 -7.95 -3.68
N LYS A 203 12.09 -7.98 -4.29
CA LYS A 203 11.90 -7.55 -5.69
C LYS A 203 12.20 -6.08 -5.90
N GLU A 204 11.74 -5.21 -5.01
CA GLU A 204 12.06 -3.78 -5.08
C GLU A 204 13.57 -3.55 -5.01
N LEU A 205 14.28 -4.27 -4.12
CA LEU A 205 15.74 -4.24 -4.03
C LEU A 205 16.41 -4.73 -5.33
N ALA A 206 15.99 -5.88 -5.88
CA ALA A 206 16.54 -6.40 -7.13
C ALA A 206 16.39 -5.38 -8.27
N LEU A 207 15.20 -4.80 -8.44
CA LEU A 207 14.94 -3.76 -9.43
C LEU A 207 15.79 -2.50 -9.21
N MET A 208 16.05 -2.12 -7.96
CA MET A 208 16.95 -1.00 -7.66
C MET A 208 18.40 -1.32 -8.05
N ILE A 209 18.87 -2.54 -7.79
CA ILE A 209 20.22 -2.99 -8.17
C ILE A 209 20.35 -3.03 -9.70
N ASP A 210 19.36 -3.58 -10.42
CA ASP A 210 19.34 -3.59 -11.88
C ASP A 210 19.41 -2.17 -12.45
N ARG A 211 18.65 -1.23 -11.88
CA ARG A 211 18.70 0.18 -12.28
C ARG A 211 20.05 0.84 -12.00
N ILE A 212 20.77 0.44 -10.96
CA ILE A 212 22.14 0.90 -10.71
C ILE A 212 23.08 0.35 -11.77
N CYS A 213 22.91 -0.92 -12.15
CA CYS A 213 23.71 -1.56 -13.20
C CYS A 213 23.51 -0.88 -14.56
N LEU A 214 22.26 -0.57 -14.94
CA LEU A 214 21.93 0.05 -16.24
C LEU A 214 22.40 1.51 -16.39
N LYS A 215 22.80 2.17 -15.29
CA LYS A 215 23.33 3.54 -15.32
C LYS A 215 24.84 3.60 -15.58
N LYS A 216 25.52 2.46 -15.55
CA LYS A 216 26.96 2.33 -15.78
C LYS A 216 27.23 1.86 -17.20
#